data_AF-V7BWI4-F1
#
_entry.id   AF-V7BWI4-F1
#
_cell.length_a   1.000
_cell.length_b   1.000
_cell.length_c   1.000
_cell.angle_alpha   90.00
_cell.angle_beta   90.00
_cell.angle_gamma   90.00
#
_symmetry.space_group_name_H-M   'P 1'
#
loop_
_entity.id
_entity.type
_entity.pdbx_description
1 polymer ?
#
loop_
_entity_poly.entity_id
_entity_poly.type
_entity_poly.pdbx_seq_one_letter_code
_entity_poly.pdbx_strand_id
1 'polypeptide(L)'
;MRSFTLSPTPLSIASIFSKSQFCPFSSSRLLCHVDSNSSAQRHIAGDLNFVLHDALNASGIDTTHAREAREQFCLQIGRFTDIEKETSICINRCVDLGRTALYIAAEDDSLVSHSSVPLPVDDFITRLDDLSMDFCPHFSPKYESSPEKFLESIERFLYVHKGFRRANTNMEPRALYLHSVLTHRSGSAAMLSVIYSEILKMLRLWTLLYFDAEIFFPHDALSLPKGYHKQKSKESDQAHIMTSGNLLVEILNDLKRAFWPFQHDHTKTLFLRAATAANCVDRSDFVGESGSQIASAKAAQHRLDRGVWTSVRFGDMRRCLSACERLILLKNDANELRDYSILLYHCGLYEQSLEYLKKYRELKNSSTQETLLSNSLSCLEEDAVNNLMMRLNLVLMEQGWTRPSYARNFLGNNSEPW
;
A
#
# COMPACT_ATOMS: atom_id res chain seq x y z
N MET A 1 -34.31 -10.13 68.55
CA MET A 1 -33.02 -10.59 67.98
C MET A 1 -33.21 -11.92 67.28
N ARG A 2 -33.32 -11.90 65.94
CA ARG A 2 -32.73 -12.85 64.98
C ARG A 2 -33.33 -12.56 63.61
N SER A 3 -32.47 -12.02 62.76
CA SER A 3 -32.64 -11.67 61.35
C SER A 3 -32.46 -12.90 60.46
N PHE A 4 -33.27 -13.02 59.40
CA PHE A 4 -32.93 -13.69 58.14
C PHE A 4 -33.77 -13.01 57.03
N THR A 5 -33.27 -11.94 56.41
CA THR A 5 -32.55 -11.89 55.12
C THR A 5 -33.22 -12.69 53.99
N LEU A 6 -34.02 -11.98 53.20
CA LEU A 6 -34.45 -12.34 51.85
C LEU A 6 -33.24 -12.35 50.91
N SER A 7 -33.05 -13.45 50.18
CA SER A 7 -32.13 -13.56 49.05
C SER A 7 -32.76 -12.97 47.79
N PRO A 8 -32.08 -12.09 47.05
CA PRO A 8 -32.45 -11.81 45.66
C PRO A 8 -31.70 -12.78 44.74
N THR A 9 -32.46 -13.52 43.95
CA THR A 9 -31.99 -14.30 42.81
C THR A 9 -31.31 -13.41 41.77
N PRO A 10 -30.21 -13.83 41.13
CA PRO A 10 -29.58 -13.05 40.07
C PRO A 10 -30.42 -13.09 38.78
N LEU A 11 -30.78 -11.91 38.29
CA LEU A 11 -31.34 -11.71 36.95
C LEU A 11 -30.28 -12.10 35.90
N SER A 12 -30.55 -13.18 35.19
CA SER A 12 -29.82 -13.62 34.00
C SER A 12 -30.04 -12.62 32.86
N ILE A 13 -29.02 -11.81 32.53
CA ILE A 13 -28.97 -11.05 31.28
C ILE A 13 -28.40 -11.98 30.21
N ALA A 14 -29.24 -12.90 29.74
CA ALA A 14 -28.98 -13.71 28.56
C ALA A 14 -30.17 -13.50 27.62
N SER A 15 -30.02 -12.62 26.61
CA SER A 15 -30.80 -12.62 25.34
C SER A 15 -30.77 -11.28 24.55
N ILE A 16 -29.61 -10.66 24.31
CA ILE A 16 -29.53 -9.59 23.27
C ILE A 16 -28.80 -10.07 22.00
N PHE A 17 -27.95 -11.08 22.08
CA PHE A 17 -27.27 -11.63 20.91
C PHE A 17 -27.98 -12.89 20.39
N SER A 18 -29.20 -12.70 19.88
CA SER A 18 -29.79 -13.65 18.93
C SER A 18 -29.12 -13.45 17.58
N LYS A 19 -28.73 -14.55 16.90
CA LYS A 19 -28.30 -14.55 15.50
C LYS A 19 -29.45 -14.03 14.63
N SER A 20 -29.56 -12.71 14.50
CA SER A 20 -30.41 -12.10 13.47
C SER A 20 -29.75 -12.38 12.13
N GLN A 21 -30.46 -13.11 11.26
CA GLN A 21 -30.19 -13.14 9.82
C GLN A 21 -30.18 -11.69 9.34
N PHE A 22 -29.00 -11.14 9.10
CA PHE A 22 -28.87 -9.82 8.51
C PHE A 22 -29.00 -9.94 7.00
N CYS A 23 -29.99 -9.22 6.44
CA CYS A 23 -30.14 -9.00 5.02
C CYS A 23 -28.86 -8.41 4.41
N PRO A 24 -28.57 -8.65 3.12
CA PRO A 24 -27.44 -8.02 2.45
C PRO A 24 -27.64 -6.50 2.46
N PHE A 25 -26.75 -5.79 3.16
CA PHE A 25 -26.85 -4.35 3.31
C PHE A 25 -26.52 -3.66 1.99
N SER A 26 -27.58 -3.32 1.23
CA SER A 26 -27.53 -2.26 0.24
C SER A 26 -27.31 -0.93 0.97
N SER A 27 -26.14 -0.34 0.76
CA SER A 27 -25.70 0.90 1.40
C SER A 27 -26.56 2.08 0.92
N SER A 28 -27.63 2.43 1.65
CA SER A 28 -28.36 3.67 1.41
C SER A 28 -27.52 4.85 1.91
N ARG A 29 -26.62 5.34 1.04
CA ARG A 29 -25.78 6.51 1.31
C ARG A 29 -26.56 7.78 0.99
N LEU A 30 -26.72 8.64 1.99
CA LEU A 30 -27.12 10.04 1.80
C LEU A 30 -25.98 10.73 1.01
N LEU A 31 -26.25 11.00 -0.27
CA LEU A 31 -25.42 11.82 -1.14
C LEU A 31 -25.57 13.29 -0.72
N CYS A 32 -24.64 13.78 0.09
CA CYS A 32 -24.45 15.22 0.26
C CYS A 32 -23.66 15.73 -0.95
N HIS A 33 -24.38 16.23 -1.97
CA HIS A 33 -23.77 16.89 -3.12
C HIS A 33 -23.25 18.25 -2.65
N VAL A 34 -21.95 18.35 -2.37
CA VAL A 34 -21.26 19.63 -2.19
C VAL A 34 -20.40 19.82 -3.43
N ASP A 35 -20.93 20.58 -4.39
CA ASP A 35 -20.14 21.12 -5.49
C ASP A 35 -19.14 22.12 -4.91
N SER A 36 -17.86 21.77 -4.94
CA SER A 36 -16.78 22.69 -4.61
C SER A 36 -15.57 22.40 -5.50
N ASN A 37 -15.35 23.30 -6.46
CA ASN A 37 -14.11 23.66 -7.17
C ASN A 37 -13.02 22.58 -7.31
N SER A 38 -13.31 21.46 -7.98
CA SER A 38 -12.34 20.38 -8.29
C SER A 38 -11.88 20.35 -9.76
N SER A 39 -12.14 21.40 -10.55
CA SER A 39 -11.86 21.38 -12.00
C SER A 39 -10.37 21.28 -12.31
N ALA A 40 -9.49 22.00 -11.60
CA ALA A 40 -8.04 21.91 -11.82
C ALA A 40 -7.42 20.58 -11.34
N GLN A 41 -7.98 19.97 -10.30
CA GLN A 41 -7.44 18.74 -9.69
C GLN A 41 -7.83 17.45 -10.44
N ARG A 42 -8.93 17.45 -11.20
CA ARG A 42 -9.32 16.35 -12.09
C ARG A 42 -8.45 16.24 -13.35
N HIS A 43 -7.87 17.34 -13.82
CA HIS A 43 -7.12 17.34 -15.09
C HIS A 43 -5.83 16.50 -15.06
N ILE A 44 -5.07 16.46 -13.95
CA ILE A 44 -3.78 15.73 -13.91
C ILE A 44 -3.96 14.20 -13.89
N ALA A 45 -5.04 13.68 -13.28
CA ALA A 45 -5.27 12.23 -13.24
C ALA A 45 -5.81 11.67 -14.56
N GLY A 46 -6.41 12.53 -15.40
CA GLY A 46 -6.86 12.17 -16.75
C GLY A 46 -5.74 12.12 -17.81
N ASP A 47 -4.58 12.73 -17.53
CA ASP A 47 -3.45 12.86 -18.48
C ASP A 47 -2.29 11.86 -18.23
N LEU A 48 -2.46 10.91 -17.30
CA LEU A 48 -1.45 9.90 -16.97
C LEU A 48 -1.83 8.55 -17.57
N ASN A 49 -1.23 8.22 -18.72
CA ASN A 49 -1.38 6.91 -19.35
C ASN A 49 -0.40 5.91 -18.74
N PHE A 50 -0.88 5.16 -17.74
CA PHE A 50 -0.17 4.01 -17.19
C PHE A 50 -0.12 2.86 -18.20
N VAL A 51 1.04 2.20 -18.32
CA VAL A 51 1.29 1.26 -19.42
C VAL A 51 1.46 -0.18 -18.97
N LEU A 52 1.51 -0.47 -17.66
CA LEU A 52 1.72 -1.82 -17.15
C LEU A 52 0.70 -2.82 -17.73
N HIS A 53 -0.59 -2.54 -17.58
CA HIS A 53 -1.63 -3.46 -18.03
C HIS A 53 -1.68 -3.59 -19.55
N ASP A 54 -1.46 -2.49 -20.29
CA ASP A 54 -1.49 -2.49 -21.75
C ASP A 54 -0.29 -3.29 -22.30
N ALA A 55 0.89 -3.09 -21.72
CA ALA A 55 2.09 -3.83 -22.06
C ALA A 55 1.91 -5.32 -21.81
N LEU A 56 1.40 -5.73 -20.64
CA LEU A 56 1.14 -7.14 -20.32
C LEU A 56 0.11 -7.76 -21.27
N ASN A 57 -1.02 -7.08 -21.51
CA ASN A 57 -2.07 -7.53 -22.40
C ASN A 57 -1.59 -7.70 -23.85
N ALA A 58 -0.80 -6.74 -24.35
CA ALA A 58 -0.23 -6.81 -25.70
C ALA A 58 0.70 -8.01 -25.89
N SER A 59 1.20 -8.59 -24.79
CA SER A 59 1.98 -9.81 -24.79
C SER A 59 1.23 -11.09 -24.46
N GLY A 60 -0.11 -11.04 -24.44
CA GLY A 60 -0.94 -12.21 -24.24
C GLY A 60 -1.08 -12.64 -22.77
N ILE A 61 -0.70 -11.79 -21.81
CA ILE A 61 -1.05 -11.99 -20.41
C ILE A 61 -2.43 -11.37 -20.19
N ASP A 62 -3.40 -12.17 -19.74
CA ASP A 62 -4.72 -11.66 -19.40
C ASP A 62 -4.61 -10.68 -18.22
N THR A 63 -5.12 -9.46 -18.42
CA THR A 63 -5.11 -8.39 -17.42
C THR A 63 -6.51 -8.00 -16.97
N THR A 64 -7.54 -8.77 -17.34
CA THR A 64 -8.95 -8.43 -17.07
C THR A 64 -9.20 -8.21 -15.58
N HIS A 65 -8.83 -9.17 -14.74
CA HIS A 65 -9.02 -9.08 -13.29
C HIS A 65 -8.13 -8.01 -12.63
N ALA A 66 -6.90 -7.83 -13.13
CA ALA A 66 -6.00 -6.78 -12.65
C ALA A 66 -6.58 -5.37 -12.91
N ARG A 67 -7.13 -5.15 -14.11
CA ARG A 67 -7.79 -3.89 -14.49
C ARG A 67 -9.03 -3.63 -13.67
N GLU A 68 -9.89 -4.64 -13.50
CA GLU A 68 -11.08 -4.50 -12.67
C GLU A 68 -10.71 -4.12 -11.22
N ALA A 69 -9.72 -4.80 -10.63
CA ALA A 69 -9.22 -4.46 -9.31
C ALA A 69 -8.63 -3.04 -9.25
N ARG A 70 -7.89 -2.61 -10.27
CA ARG A 70 -7.36 -1.24 -10.39
C ARG A 70 -8.47 -0.20 -10.46
N GLU A 71 -9.51 -0.44 -11.24
CA GLU A 71 -10.68 0.45 -11.34
C GLU A 71 -11.36 0.59 -9.98
N GLN A 72 -11.57 -0.51 -9.27
CA GLN A 72 -12.17 -0.48 -7.94
C GLN A 72 -11.29 0.22 -6.90
N PHE A 73 -9.96 0.06 -6.98
CA PHE A 73 -9.02 0.86 -6.21
C PHE A 73 -9.17 2.36 -6.50
N CYS A 74 -9.20 2.74 -7.79
CA CYS A 74 -9.42 4.12 -8.23
C CYS A 74 -10.74 4.69 -7.72
N LEU A 75 -11.82 3.90 -7.70
CA LEU A 75 -13.12 4.31 -7.14
C LEU A 75 -13.07 4.57 -5.63
N GLN A 76 -12.23 3.87 -4.87
CA GLN A 76 -12.06 4.16 -3.44
C GLN A 76 -11.25 5.43 -3.24
N ILE A 77 -10.09 5.56 -3.89
CA ILE A 77 -9.22 6.73 -3.70
C ILE A 77 -9.83 8.01 -4.31
N GLY A 78 -10.72 7.89 -5.30
CA GLY A 78 -11.48 9.00 -5.86
C GLY A 78 -12.44 9.66 -4.86
N ARG A 79 -12.68 9.04 -3.70
CA ARG A 79 -13.46 9.61 -2.59
C ARG A 79 -12.62 10.42 -1.60
N PHE A 80 -11.30 10.46 -1.76
CA PHE A 80 -10.46 11.36 -0.97
C PHE A 80 -10.62 12.81 -1.45
N THR A 81 -11.06 13.70 -0.56
CA THR A 81 -10.67 15.11 -0.62
C THR A 81 -9.42 15.33 0.24
N ASP A 82 -8.86 16.54 0.19
CA ASP A 82 -7.71 16.91 1.02
C ASP A 82 -7.98 16.70 2.52
N ILE A 83 -9.23 16.84 2.97
CA ILE A 83 -9.62 16.61 4.37
C ILE A 83 -9.63 15.12 4.70
N GLU A 84 -10.19 14.26 3.84
CA GLU A 84 -10.23 12.83 4.14
C GLU A 84 -8.86 12.16 4.10
N LYS A 85 -7.91 12.69 3.30
CA LYS A 85 -6.52 12.23 3.32
C LYS A 85 -5.90 12.43 4.69
N GLU A 86 -6.12 13.60 5.30
CA GLU A 86 -5.61 13.96 6.63
C GLU A 86 -6.47 13.42 7.79
N THR A 87 -7.58 12.76 7.50
CA THR A 87 -8.44 12.18 8.53
C THR A 87 -7.83 10.92 9.11
N SER A 88 -7.83 10.80 10.44
CA SER A 88 -7.37 9.61 11.16
C SER A 88 -8.02 8.33 10.64
N ILE A 89 -7.22 7.27 10.56
CA ILE A 89 -7.68 5.93 10.17
C ILE A 89 -8.79 5.38 11.08
N CYS A 90 -8.87 5.86 12.33
CA CYS A 90 -9.86 5.41 13.30
C CYS A 90 -11.25 6.00 13.05
N ILE A 91 -11.36 7.13 12.34
CA ILE A 91 -12.62 7.87 12.14
C ILE A 91 -12.98 8.08 10.67
N ASN A 92 -12.12 7.71 9.72
CA ASN A 92 -12.42 7.83 8.30
C ASN A 92 -13.68 7.05 7.92
N ARG A 93 -14.55 7.69 7.12
CA ARG A 93 -15.82 7.11 6.64
C ARG A 93 -15.94 7.06 5.11
N CYS A 94 -15.22 7.92 4.39
CA CYS A 94 -15.40 8.06 2.95
C CYS A 94 -14.66 6.96 2.17
N VAL A 95 -13.50 6.53 2.67
CA VAL A 95 -12.66 5.51 2.05
C VAL A 95 -12.64 4.26 2.90
N ASP A 96 -12.98 3.14 2.28
CA ASP A 96 -12.90 1.84 2.91
C ASP A 96 -11.45 1.33 2.79
N LEU A 97 -10.67 1.52 3.86
CA LEU A 97 -9.25 1.18 3.88
C LEU A 97 -9.02 -0.33 3.76
N GLY A 98 -9.85 -1.15 4.42
CA GLY A 98 -9.84 -2.60 4.30
C GLY A 98 -10.07 -3.05 2.85
N ARG A 99 -11.11 -2.51 2.20
CA ARG A 99 -11.43 -2.85 0.81
C ARG A 99 -10.40 -2.32 -0.18
N THR A 100 -9.87 -1.13 0.06
CA THR A 100 -8.79 -0.55 -0.75
C THR A 100 -7.54 -1.44 -0.69
N ALA A 101 -7.14 -1.91 0.50
CA ALA A 101 -6.03 -2.84 0.67
C ALA A 101 -6.28 -4.20 -0.01
N LEU A 102 -7.53 -4.67 -0.05
CA LEU A 102 -7.89 -5.90 -0.76
C LEU A 102 -7.87 -5.72 -2.29
N TYR A 103 -8.27 -4.57 -2.83
CA TYR A 103 -8.14 -4.31 -4.26
C TYR A 103 -6.68 -4.19 -4.71
N ILE A 104 -5.81 -3.60 -3.89
CA ILE A 104 -4.35 -3.65 -4.11
C ILE A 104 -3.88 -5.11 -4.21
N ALA A 105 -4.32 -5.96 -3.28
CA ALA A 105 -3.95 -7.37 -3.28
C ALA A 105 -4.55 -8.15 -4.48
N ALA A 106 -5.79 -7.86 -4.88
CA ALA A 106 -6.46 -8.51 -6.00
C ALA A 106 -5.76 -8.21 -7.33
N GLU A 107 -5.34 -6.96 -7.53
CA GLU A 107 -4.56 -6.58 -8.69
C GLU A 107 -3.19 -7.26 -8.69
N ASP A 108 -2.44 -7.18 -7.60
CA ASP A 108 -1.10 -7.79 -7.52
C ASP A 108 -1.12 -9.33 -7.58
N ASP A 109 -2.20 -9.96 -7.14
CA ASP A 109 -2.44 -11.39 -7.32
C ASP A 109 -2.69 -11.69 -8.80
N SER A 110 -3.60 -10.98 -9.45
CA SER A 110 -3.90 -11.16 -10.88
C SER A 110 -2.70 -10.87 -11.78
N LEU A 111 -1.80 -9.96 -11.42
CA LEU A 111 -0.60 -9.64 -12.21
C LEU A 111 0.41 -10.80 -12.24
N VAL A 112 0.35 -11.72 -11.29
CA VAL A 112 1.37 -12.76 -11.09
C VAL A 112 0.81 -14.17 -11.09
N SER A 113 -0.43 -14.34 -10.65
CA SER A 113 -1.15 -15.59 -10.67
C SER A 113 -1.60 -15.92 -12.10
N HIS A 114 -1.54 -17.21 -12.46
CA HIS A 114 -2.18 -17.74 -13.66
C HIS A 114 -3.62 -18.21 -13.38
N SER A 115 -4.17 -17.85 -12.22
CA SER A 115 -5.55 -18.16 -11.86
C SER A 115 -6.52 -17.43 -12.79
N SER A 116 -7.49 -18.16 -13.32
CA SER A 116 -8.64 -17.58 -14.02
C SER A 116 -9.69 -16.99 -13.07
N VAL A 117 -9.53 -17.21 -11.76
CA VAL A 117 -10.45 -16.76 -10.72
C VAL A 117 -9.85 -15.56 -9.99
N PRO A 118 -10.59 -14.44 -9.86
CA PRO A 118 -10.13 -13.27 -9.14
C PRO A 118 -10.10 -13.50 -7.62
N LEU A 119 -9.27 -12.73 -6.91
CA LEU A 119 -9.28 -12.71 -5.45
C LEU A 119 -10.68 -12.30 -4.94
N PRO A 120 -11.33 -13.10 -4.07
CA PRO A 120 -12.69 -12.83 -3.62
C PRO A 120 -12.71 -11.71 -2.57
N VAL A 121 -12.67 -10.46 -3.02
CA VAL A 121 -12.59 -9.27 -2.15
C VAL A 121 -13.74 -9.22 -1.14
N ASP A 122 -14.97 -9.51 -1.57
CA ASP A 122 -16.15 -9.45 -0.71
C ASP A 122 -16.15 -10.52 0.40
N ASP A 123 -15.60 -11.71 0.14
CA ASP A 123 -15.45 -12.75 1.14
C ASP A 123 -14.45 -12.32 2.23
N PHE A 124 -13.37 -11.64 1.83
CA PHE A 124 -12.39 -11.12 2.78
C PHE A 124 -12.88 -9.90 3.57
N ILE A 125 -13.76 -9.08 2.99
CA ILE A 125 -14.48 -8.03 3.73
C ILE A 125 -15.41 -8.65 4.76
N THR A 126 -16.22 -9.63 4.37
CA THR A 126 -17.10 -10.35 5.31
C THR A 126 -16.30 -10.95 6.46
N ARG A 127 -15.13 -11.53 6.16
CA ARG A 127 -14.22 -12.07 7.18
C ARG A 127 -13.68 -11.01 8.14
N LEU A 128 -13.49 -9.76 7.69
CA LEU A 128 -13.05 -8.64 8.51
C LEU A 128 -14.19 -8.11 9.40
N ASP A 129 -15.41 -8.10 8.88
CA ASP A 129 -16.62 -7.80 9.65
C ASP A 129 -16.88 -8.86 10.72
N ASP A 130 -16.79 -10.14 10.35
CA ASP A 130 -16.88 -11.29 11.27
C ASP A 130 -15.83 -11.22 12.37
N LEU A 131 -14.60 -10.80 12.05
CA LEU A 131 -13.55 -10.60 13.04
C LEU A 131 -13.93 -9.52 14.07
N SER A 132 -14.63 -8.48 13.64
CA SER A 132 -15.14 -7.42 14.51
C SER A 132 -16.30 -7.93 15.38
N MET A 133 -17.22 -8.72 14.81
CA MET A 133 -18.33 -9.35 15.55
C MET A 133 -17.82 -10.35 16.59
N ASP A 134 -16.76 -11.08 16.25
CA ASP A 134 -16.12 -12.05 17.13
C ASP A 134 -15.50 -11.42 18.38
N PHE A 135 -15.30 -10.10 18.42
CA PHE A 135 -14.86 -9.40 19.63
C PHE A 135 -15.99 -9.30 20.67
N CYS A 136 -17.26 -9.21 20.26
CA CYS A 136 -18.38 -8.94 21.17
C CYS A 136 -18.48 -9.91 22.36
N PRO A 137 -18.28 -11.24 22.22
CA PRO A 137 -18.30 -12.16 23.37
C PRO A 137 -17.17 -11.92 24.37
N HIS A 138 -16.07 -11.29 23.96
CA HIS A 138 -14.94 -10.95 24.82
C HIS A 138 -15.09 -9.58 25.49
N PHE A 139 -16.06 -8.78 25.05
CA PHE A 139 -16.41 -7.52 25.70
C PHE A 139 -17.05 -7.79 27.06
N SER A 140 -16.54 -7.14 28.10
CA SER A 140 -17.09 -7.18 29.45
C SER A 140 -17.45 -5.76 29.88
N PRO A 141 -18.61 -5.53 30.51
CA PRO A 141 -18.98 -4.22 31.07
C PRO A 141 -17.96 -3.68 32.07
N LYS A 142 -17.14 -4.56 32.67
CA LYS A 142 -16.03 -4.16 33.56
C LYS A 142 -14.98 -3.30 32.84
N TYR A 143 -14.87 -3.42 31.52
CA TYR A 143 -13.94 -2.62 30.71
C TYR A 143 -14.45 -1.20 30.44
N GLU A 144 -15.74 -0.89 30.66
CA GLU A 144 -16.27 0.48 30.60
C GLU A 144 -15.74 1.36 31.75
N SER A 145 -15.08 0.77 32.75
CA SER A 145 -14.52 1.51 33.88
C SER A 145 -13.34 2.42 33.48
N SER A 146 -12.63 2.16 32.38
CA SER A 146 -11.57 3.05 31.87
C SER A 146 -11.26 2.79 30.38
N PRO A 147 -11.02 3.85 29.58
CA PRO A 147 -10.60 3.73 28.18
C PRO A 147 -9.41 2.81 27.96
N GLU A 148 -8.43 2.84 28.87
CA GLU A 148 -7.20 2.05 28.80
C GLU A 148 -7.51 0.55 28.92
N LYS A 149 -8.38 0.16 29.86
CA LYS A 149 -8.80 -1.24 30.01
C LYS A 149 -9.61 -1.73 28.81
N PHE A 150 -10.42 -0.86 28.22
CA PHE A 150 -11.15 -1.17 26.99
C PHE A 150 -10.18 -1.47 25.84
N LEU A 151 -9.19 -0.61 25.61
CA LEU A 151 -8.21 -0.79 24.54
C LEU A 151 -7.32 -2.03 24.79
N GLU A 152 -6.88 -2.26 26.03
CA GLU A 152 -6.15 -3.48 26.42
C GLU A 152 -6.96 -4.75 26.11
N SER A 153 -8.30 -4.70 26.27
CA SER A 153 -9.16 -5.83 25.93
C SER A 153 -9.18 -6.15 24.43
N ILE A 154 -9.15 -5.13 23.57
CA ILE A 154 -9.02 -5.27 22.11
C ILE A 154 -7.66 -5.85 21.75
N GLU A 155 -6.58 -5.33 22.35
CA GLU A 155 -5.22 -5.81 22.11
C GLU A 155 -5.07 -7.28 22.49
N ARG A 156 -5.59 -7.67 23.67
CA ARG A 156 -5.60 -9.07 24.10
C ARG A 156 -6.43 -9.95 23.15
N PHE A 157 -7.56 -9.46 22.66
CA PHE A 157 -8.35 -10.20 21.66
C PHE A 157 -7.58 -10.39 20.35
N LEU A 158 -7.02 -9.32 19.79
CA LEU A 158 -6.30 -9.38 18.51
C LEU A 158 -5.03 -10.22 18.60
N TYR A 159 -4.18 -9.94 19.59
CA TYR A 159 -2.82 -10.45 19.61
C TYR A 159 -2.67 -11.75 20.39
N VAL A 160 -3.49 -11.97 21.42
CA VAL A 160 -3.45 -13.20 22.22
C VAL A 160 -4.50 -14.20 21.74
N HIS A 161 -5.77 -13.79 21.63
CA HIS A 161 -6.85 -14.73 21.30
C HIS A 161 -6.90 -15.08 19.80
N LYS A 162 -6.84 -14.08 18.91
CA LYS A 162 -6.81 -14.28 17.46
C LYS A 162 -5.41 -14.52 16.91
N GLY A 163 -4.37 -14.31 17.73
CA GLY A 163 -2.98 -14.66 17.42
C GLY A 163 -2.33 -13.81 16.33
N PHE A 164 -2.83 -12.59 16.08
CA PHE A 164 -2.18 -11.67 15.16
C PHE A 164 -0.81 -11.26 15.69
N ARG A 165 0.19 -11.29 14.81
CA ARG A 165 1.58 -10.95 15.15
C ARG A 165 2.28 -10.17 14.04
N ARG A 166 3.30 -9.41 14.41
CA ARG A 166 4.18 -8.72 13.45
C ARG A 166 4.96 -9.75 12.65
N ALA A 167 4.99 -9.61 11.33
CA ALA A 167 5.87 -10.41 10.49
C ALA A 167 7.34 -10.02 10.70
N ASN A 168 8.24 -11.00 10.66
CA ASN A 168 9.68 -10.77 10.81
C ASN A 168 10.24 -9.92 9.67
N THR A 169 11.35 -9.23 9.95
CA THR A 169 12.05 -8.31 9.04
C THR A 169 12.55 -8.96 7.75
N ASN A 170 12.71 -10.28 7.71
CA ASN A 170 12.89 -11.04 6.48
C ASN A 170 11.51 -11.19 5.81
N MET A 171 10.99 -10.05 5.32
CA MET A 171 9.61 -9.82 4.90
C MET A 171 9.13 -10.91 3.93
N GLU A 172 8.34 -11.85 4.45
CA GLU A 172 7.51 -12.69 3.61
C GLU A 172 6.48 -11.77 2.91
N PRO A 173 6.46 -11.66 1.58
CA PRO A 173 5.58 -10.71 0.87
C PRO A 173 4.10 -10.86 1.23
N ARG A 174 3.70 -12.05 1.69
CA ARG A 174 2.34 -12.34 2.18
C ARG A 174 1.91 -11.44 3.35
N ALA A 175 2.85 -11.01 4.18
CA ALA A 175 2.55 -10.13 5.31
C ALA A 175 2.09 -8.72 4.90
N LEU A 176 2.27 -8.35 3.63
CA LEU A 176 1.93 -7.03 3.09
C LEU A 176 0.53 -6.96 2.50
N TYR A 177 -0.16 -8.10 2.38
CA TYR A 177 -1.50 -8.17 1.79
C TYR A 177 -2.56 -8.58 2.80
N LEU A 178 -3.63 -7.79 2.89
CA LEU A 178 -4.66 -7.97 3.93
C LEU A 178 -5.28 -9.37 3.92
N HIS A 179 -5.61 -9.93 2.76
CA HIS A 179 -6.19 -11.28 2.63
C HIS A 179 -5.28 -12.36 3.25
N SER A 180 -3.96 -12.22 3.06
CA SER A 180 -2.95 -13.13 3.58
C SER A 180 -2.78 -12.94 5.08
N VAL A 181 -2.80 -11.69 5.58
CA VAL A 181 -2.75 -11.40 7.03
C VAL A 181 -3.97 -11.93 7.77
N LEU A 182 -5.17 -11.78 7.22
CA LEU A 182 -6.41 -12.32 7.79
C LEU A 182 -6.38 -13.85 7.91
N THR A 183 -5.63 -14.52 7.02
CA THR A 183 -5.48 -15.98 6.98
C THR A 183 -4.38 -16.48 7.90
N HIS A 184 -3.17 -15.94 7.77
CA HIS A 184 -1.97 -16.44 8.46
C HIS A 184 -1.73 -15.76 9.82
N ARG A 185 -2.50 -14.71 10.13
CA ARG A 185 -2.38 -13.91 11.35
C ARG A 185 -0.98 -13.30 11.54
N SER A 186 -0.26 -13.07 10.44
CA SER A 186 1.06 -12.44 10.45
C SER A 186 1.09 -11.33 9.41
N GLY A 187 1.39 -10.10 9.82
CA GLY A 187 1.23 -8.93 8.95
C GLY A 187 2.21 -7.79 9.22
N SER A 188 2.22 -6.83 8.29
CA SER A 188 2.93 -5.56 8.44
C SER A 188 2.27 -4.66 9.51
N ALA A 189 2.99 -3.62 9.95
CA ALA A 189 2.41 -2.61 10.83
C ALA A 189 1.18 -1.99 10.17
N ALA A 190 1.29 -1.65 8.89
CA ALA A 190 0.19 -1.10 8.10
C ALA A 190 -1.02 -2.05 8.03
N MET A 191 -0.82 -3.33 7.69
CA MET A 191 -1.92 -4.29 7.61
C MET A 191 -2.59 -4.53 8.98
N LEU A 192 -1.80 -4.61 10.05
CA LEU A 192 -2.35 -4.75 11.40
C LEU A 192 -3.09 -3.49 11.86
N SER A 193 -2.61 -2.31 11.47
CA SER A 193 -3.31 -1.03 11.72
C SER A 193 -4.63 -0.94 10.95
N VAL A 194 -4.70 -1.44 9.72
CA VAL A 194 -5.98 -1.57 8.98
C VAL A 194 -6.95 -2.40 9.79
N ILE A 195 -6.57 -3.63 10.17
CA ILE A 195 -7.44 -4.53 10.95
C ILE A 195 -7.90 -3.88 12.26
N TYR A 196 -6.99 -3.26 13.01
CA TYR A 196 -7.32 -2.58 14.26
C TYR A 196 -8.33 -1.45 14.01
N SER A 197 -8.08 -0.63 12.98
CA SER A 197 -8.95 0.51 12.65
C SER A 197 -10.36 0.08 12.25
N GLU A 198 -10.51 -1.03 11.50
CA GLU A 198 -11.83 -1.55 11.12
C GLU A 198 -12.62 -2.03 12.34
N ILE A 199 -11.96 -2.71 13.29
CA ILE A 199 -12.60 -3.09 14.56
C ILE A 199 -13.05 -1.84 15.33
N LEU A 200 -12.20 -0.82 15.49
CA LEU A 200 -12.60 0.41 16.19
C LEU A 200 -13.76 1.12 15.50
N LYS A 201 -13.76 1.18 14.16
CA LYS A 201 -14.86 1.77 13.38
C LYS A 201 -16.16 0.99 13.59
N MET A 202 -16.13 -0.34 13.56
CA MET A 202 -17.29 -1.18 13.82
C MET A 202 -17.82 -1.03 15.24
N LEU A 203 -16.94 -1.04 16.25
CA LEU A 203 -17.34 -0.82 17.65
C LEU A 203 -17.95 0.56 17.87
N ARG A 204 -17.46 1.58 17.15
CA ARG A 204 -18.09 2.91 17.17
C ARG A 204 -19.48 2.90 16.53
N LEU A 205 -19.65 2.21 15.42
CA LEU A 205 -20.96 2.07 14.77
C LEU A 205 -21.97 1.35 15.67
N TRP A 206 -21.54 0.35 16.45
CA TRP A 206 -22.37 -0.32 17.44
C TRP A 206 -22.51 0.43 18.77
N THR A 207 -22.02 1.66 18.86
CA THR A 207 -22.06 2.49 20.08
C THR A 207 -21.35 1.90 21.30
N LEU A 208 -20.44 0.94 21.08
CA LEU A 208 -19.62 0.32 22.14
C LEU A 208 -18.35 1.12 22.44
N LEU A 209 -17.91 1.98 21.50
CA LEU A 209 -16.79 2.90 21.69
C LEU A 209 -17.31 4.32 22.00
N TYR A 210 -17.23 4.73 23.26
CA TYR A 210 -17.80 6.00 23.77
C TYR A 210 -16.77 7.13 23.95
N PHE A 211 -15.51 6.90 23.59
CA PHE A 211 -14.42 7.89 23.71
C PHE A 211 -13.63 8.00 22.40
N ASP A 212 -12.82 9.06 22.31
CA ASP A 212 -11.98 9.32 21.14
C ASP A 212 -10.73 8.43 21.18
N ALA A 213 -10.78 7.29 20.50
CA ALA A 213 -9.63 6.40 20.35
C ALA A 213 -8.79 6.75 19.12
N GLU A 214 -7.47 6.62 19.27
CA GLU A 214 -6.49 6.64 18.19
C GLU A 214 -5.60 5.39 18.23
N ILE A 215 -4.89 5.12 17.14
CA ILE A 215 -3.95 4.02 17.02
C ILE A 215 -2.54 4.58 16.95
N PHE A 216 -1.69 4.16 17.87
CA PHE A 216 -0.25 4.34 17.77
C PHE A 216 0.28 3.44 16.65
N PHE A 217 0.85 4.05 15.62
CA PHE A 217 1.47 3.35 14.50
C PHE A 217 2.94 3.06 14.81
N PRO A 218 3.36 1.78 14.89
CA PRO A 218 4.73 1.43 15.19
C PRO A 218 5.63 1.57 13.96
N HIS A 219 6.72 2.32 14.09
CA HIS A 219 7.76 2.45 13.06
C HIS A 219 8.93 1.47 13.26
N ASP A 220 8.97 0.76 14.39
CA ASP A 220 9.96 -0.27 14.64
C ASP A 220 9.51 -1.65 14.11
N ALA A 221 10.46 -2.60 14.10
CA ALA A 221 10.25 -3.91 13.50
C ALA A 221 9.42 -4.88 14.34
N LEU A 222 9.22 -4.64 15.64
CA LEU A 222 8.69 -5.63 16.58
C LEU A 222 7.36 -5.19 17.21
N SER A 223 7.15 -3.90 17.40
CA SER A 223 5.96 -3.39 18.04
C SER A 223 4.71 -3.63 17.21
N LEU A 224 3.61 -3.86 17.93
CA LEU A 224 2.27 -4.00 17.38
C LEU A 224 1.54 -2.66 17.47
N PRO A 225 0.59 -2.37 16.56
CA PRO A 225 -0.30 -1.23 16.69
C PRO A 225 -1.07 -1.29 18.02
N LYS A 226 -1.16 -0.16 18.71
CA LYS A 226 -1.82 -0.09 20.03
C LYS A 226 -2.83 1.04 20.07
N GLY A 227 -3.94 0.79 20.74
CA GLY A 227 -4.95 1.82 20.93
C GLY A 227 -4.54 2.77 22.06
N TYR A 228 -4.86 4.05 21.92
CA TYR A 228 -4.78 5.00 23.03
C TYR A 228 -5.97 5.94 23.03
N HIS A 229 -6.30 6.46 24.21
CA HIS A 229 -7.33 7.48 24.36
C HIS A 229 -6.74 8.85 23.99
N LYS A 230 -7.24 9.44 22.91
CA LYS A 230 -6.81 10.75 22.40
C LYS A 230 -7.27 11.85 23.35
N GLN A 231 -6.32 12.62 23.88
CA GLN A 231 -6.63 13.76 24.75
C GLN A 231 -6.48 15.04 23.94
N LYS A 232 -7.61 15.63 23.52
CA LYS A 232 -7.66 16.82 22.64
C LYS A 232 -6.83 18.02 23.12
N SER A 233 -6.47 18.09 24.40
CA SER A 233 -5.64 19.16 24.99
C SER A 233 -4.14 18.92 24.89
N LYS A 234 -3.69 17.76 24.38
CA LYS A 234 -2.26 17.43 24.23
C LYS A 234 -1.84 17.59 22.77
N GLU A 235 -1.11 18.66 22.49
CA GLU A 235 -0.44 18.86 21.20
C GLU A 235 0.49 17.68 20.83
N SER A 236 0.97 16.93 21.83
CA SER A 236 1.76 15.70 21.62
C SER A 236 1.05 14.63 20.80
N ASP A 237 -0.29 14.59 20.82
CA ASP A 237 -1.03 13.53 20.14
C ASP A 237 -1.07 13.74 18.62
N GLN A 238 -0.93 14.99 18.12
CA GLN A 238 -1.12 15.31 16.71
C GLN A 238 -0.02 14.77 15.79
N ALA A 239 1.24 14.78 16.24
CA ALA A 239 2.38 14.34 15.44
C ALA A 239 2.41 12.82 15.17
N HIS A 240 1.60 12.05 15.88
CA HIS A 240 1.60 10.57 15.84
C HIS A 240 0.34 9.97 15.21
N ILE A 241 -0.60 10.80 14.73
CA ILE A 241 -1.84 10.32 14.14
C ILE A 241 -1.56 9.77 12.75
N MET A 242 -1.77 8.47 12.58
CA MET A 242 -1.78 7.87 11.25
C MET A 242 -3.05 8.31 10.51
N THR A 243 -2.88 9.03 9.41
CA THR A 243 -3.97 9.48 8.55
C THR A 243 -4.29 8.43 7.48
N SER A 244 -5.46 8.55 6.86
CA SER A 244 -5.92 7.60 5.84
C SER A 244 -5.06 7.65 4.58
N GLY A 245 -4.64 8.85 4.18
CA GLY A 245 -3.70 9.06 3.08
C GLY A 245 -2.34 8.46 3.39
N ASN A 246 -1.76 8.79 4.55
CA ASN A 246 -0.44 8.30 4.96
C ASN A 246 -0.40 6.77 5.12
N LEU A 247 -1.48 6.15 5.64
CA LEU A 247 -1.54 4.69 5.75
C LEU A 247 -1.49 4.02 4.37
N LEU A 248 -2.23 4.53 3.38
CA LEU A 248 -2.19 3.96 2.02
C LEU A 248 -0.83 4.17 1.36
N VAL A 249 -0.20 5.33 1.56
CA VAL A 249 1.17 5.60 1.11
C VAL A 249 2.14 4.60 1.76
N GLU A 250 2.00 4.31 3.06
CA GLU A 250 2.84 3.35 3.76
C GLU A 250 2.64 1.91 3.23
N ILE A 251 1.39 1.50 2.99
CA ILE A 251 1.07 0.20 2.37
C ILE A 251 1.76 0.06 1.01
N LEU A 252 1.64 1.08 0.15
CA LEU A 252 2.23 1.05 -1.18
C LEU A 252 3.75 1.16 -1.14
N ASN A 253 4.33 1.89 -0.20
CA ASN A 253 5.78 1.95 0.02
C ASN A 253 6.34 0.62 0.51
N ASP A 254 5.64 -0.07 1.41
CA ASP A 254 6.00 -1.43 1.84
C ASP A 254 6.05 -2.37 0.64
N LEU A 255 5.05 -2.33 -0.24
CA LEU A 255 5.00 -3.14 -1.46
C LEU A 255 6.11 -2.74 -2.45
N LYS A 256 6.27 -1.44 -2.73
CA LYS A 256 7.33 -0.91 -3.60
C LYS A 256 8.71 -1.36 -3.12
N ARG A 257 9.00 -1.24 -1.82
CA ARG A 257 10.27 -1.69 -1.22
C ARG A 257 10.44 -3.20 -1.31
N ALA A 258 9.41 -3.99 -1.02
CA ALA A 258 9.49 -5.44 -1.05
C ALA A 258 9.68 -6.01 -2.46
N PHE A 259 9.06 -5.36 -3.47
CA PHE A 259 9.11 -5.81 -4.85
C PHE A 259 10.11 -5.08 -5.73
N TRP A 260 10.82 -4.08 -5.21
CA TRP A 260 11.87 -3.38 -5.98
C TRP A 260 12.91 -4.39 -6.52
N PRO A 261 13.16 -4.49 -7.84
CA PRO A 261 14.08 -5.51 -8.36
C PRO A 261 15.55 -5.30 -7.93
N PHE A 262 15.90 -4.07 -7.57
CA PHE A 262 17.28 -3.65 -7.29
C PHE A 262 17.53 -3.55 -5.78
N GLN A 263 17.49 -4.67 -5.07
CA GLN A 263 17.51 -4.73 -3.60
C GLN A 263 18.88 -4.46 -2.94
N HIS A 264 19.96 -4.41 -3.71
CA HIS A 264 21.33 -4.31 -3.18
C HIS A 264 21.71 -2.85 -2.87
N ASP A 265 22.59 -2.66 -1.88
CA ASP A 265 23.04 -1.35 -1.37
C ASP A 265 21.96 -0.55 -0.66
N HIS A 266 21.69 -0.91 0.60
CA HIS A 266 20.69 -0.27 1.44
C HIS A 266 21.03 1.19 1.81
N THR A 267 22.24 1.67 1.50
CA THR A 267 22.65 3.07 1.75
C THR A 267 22.09 4.01 0.69
N LYS A 268 21.74 3.50 -0.50
CA LYS A 268 21.15 4.24 -1.61
C LYS A 268 19.63 4.21 -1.58
N THR A 269 19.00 5.24 -2.17
CA THR A 269 17.55 5.24 -2.45
C THR A 269 17.21 4.19 -3.51
N LEU A 270 15.93 3.78 -3.57
CA LEU A 270 15.46 2.81 -4.56
C LEU A 270 15.79 3.25 -5.99
N PHE A 271 15.56 4.53 -6.29
CA PHE A 271 15.93 5.15 -7.56
C PHE A 271 17.41 4.98 -7.88
N LEU A 272 18.31 5.38 -6.99
CA LEU A 272 19.75 5.30 -7.22
C LEU A 272 20.22 3.87 -7.45
N ARG A 273 19.65 2.88 -6.74
CA ARG A 273 19.95 1.46 -6.99
C ARG A 273 19.59 1.05 -8.42
N ALA A 274 18.43 1.47 -8.90
CA ALA A 274 17.98 1.19 -10.26
C ALA A 274 18.76 2.00 -11.31
N ALA A 275 19.14 3.23 -11.01
CA ALA A 275 19.96 4.08 -11.87
C ALA A 275 21.40 3.54 -12.00
N THR A 276 21.99 3.03 -10.92
CA THR A 276 23.28 2.33 -10.96
C THR A 276 23.18 1.07 -11.83
N ALA A 277 22.11 0.28 -11.69
CA ALA A 277 21.87 -0.87 -12.56
C ALA A 277 21.74 -0.47 -14.04
N ALA A 278 21.18 0.72 -14.31
CA ALA A 278 21.12 1.29 -15.64
C ALA A 278 22.43 1.94 -16.10
N ASN A 279 23.51 1.98 -15.31
CA ASN A 279 24.73 2.77 -15.57
C ASN A 279 24.44 4.27 -15.84
N CYS A 280 23.52 4.86 -15.08
CA CYS A 280 23.21 6.30 -15.10
C CYS A 280 23.95 7.08 -14.01
N VAL A 281 24.83 6.43 -13.24
CA VAL A 281 25.65 7.05 -12.19
C VAL A 281 27.12 6.90 -12.57
N ASP A 282 27.92 7.95 -12.34
CA ASP A 282 29.33 7.94 -12.72
C ASP A 282 30.13 6.92 -11.91
N ARG A 283 30.95 6.11 -12.59
CA ARG A 283 31.69 5.01 -11.96
C ARG A 283 32.96 5.47 -11.24
N SER A 284 33.36 6.72 -11.43
CA SER A 284 34.59 7.28 -10.85
C SER A 284 34.54 7.38 -9.32
N ASP A 285 33.35 7.48 -8.74
CA ASP A 285 33.19 7.88 -7.33
C ASP A 285 33.08 6.68 -6.38
N PHE A 286 33.04 5.46 -6.90
CA PHE A 286 32.86 4.24 -6.09
C PHE A 286 34.05 3.30 -6.21
N VAL A 287 35.16 3.68 -5.58
CA VAL A 287 36.28 2.77 -5.27
C VAL A 287 35.78 1.73 -4.26
N GLY A 288 35.21 0.62 -4.76
CA GLY A 288 34.80 -0.51 -3.93
C GLY A 288 33.42 -1.11 -4.17
N GLU A 289 32.76 -0.89 -5.31
CA GLU A 289 31.55 -1.66 -5.65
C GLU A 289 31.87 -3.17 -5.54
N SER A 290 31.24 -3.83 -4.56
CA SER A 290 31.37 -5.27 -4.40
C SER A 290 30.87 -5.95 -5.67
N GLY A 291 31.66 -6.84 -6.27
CA GLY A 291 31.25 -7.55 -7.50
C GLY A 291 29.88 -8.26 -7.38
N SER A 292 29.42 -8.53 -6.16
CA SER A 292 28.07 -9.02 -5.85
C SER A 292 26.95 -8.05 -6.27
N GLN A 293 27.14 -6.74 -6.13
CA GLN A 293 26.18 -5.70 -6.47
C GLN A 293 25.97 -5.63 -8.00
N ILE A 294 27.08 -5.58 -8.75
CA ILE A 294 27.08 -5.60 -10.22
C ILE A 294 26.47 -6.91 -10.72
N ALA A 295 26.82 -8.05 -10.11
CA ALA A 295 26.28 -9.34 -10.48
C ALA A 295 24.75 -9.42 -10.26
N SER A 296 24.23 -8.89 -9.15
CA SER A 296 22.78 -8.90 -8.93
C SER A 296 22.03 -7.94 -9.84
N ALA A 297 22.55 -6.73 -10.07
CA ALA A 297 21.94 -5.78 -11.00
C ALA A 297 21.88 -6.37 -12.42
N LYS A 298 22.99 -6.98 -12.87
CA LYS A 298 23.04 -7.71 -14.15
C LYS A 298 22.12 -8.93 -14.16
N ALA A 299 21.99 -9.66 -13.07
CA ALA A 299 21.08 -10.79 -12.98
C ALA A 299 19.60 -10.37 -13.04
N ALA A 300 19.24 -9.26 -12.39
CA ALA A 300 17.91 -8.67 -12.51
C ALA A 300 17.63 -8.20 -13.95
N GLN A 301 18.57 -7.46 -14.56
CA GLN A 301 18.48 -7.03 -15.95
C GLN A 301 18.33 -8.21 -16.91
N HIS A 302 19.21 -9.22 -16.80
CA HIS A 302 19.18 -10.40 -17.64
C HIS A 302 17.90 -11.24 -17.48
N ARG A 303 17.25 -11.21 -16.30
CA ARG A 303 15.93 -11.83 -16.10
C ARG A 303 14.85 -11.06 -16.86
N LEU A 304 14.86 -9.73 -16.78
CA LEU A 304 13.94 -8.88 -17.54
C LEU A 304 14.11 -9.08 -19.04
N ASP A 305 15.36 -9.14 -19.54
CA ASP A 305 15.68 -9.41 -20.94
C ASP A 305 15.13 -10.75 -21.44
N ARG A 306 14.96 -11.72 -20.53
CA ARG A 306 14.38 -13.05 -20.82
C ARG A 306 12.88 -13.14 -20.57
N GLY A 307 12.21 -12.05 -20.21
CA GLY A 307 10.79 -12.07 -19.88
C GLY A 307 10.47 -12.67 -18.50
N VAL A 308 11.45 -12.74 -17.60
CA VAL A 308 11.29 -13.18 -16.22
C VAL A 308 11.17 -11.96 -15.31
N TRP A 309 9.93 -11.63 -14.97
CA TRP A 309 9.59 -10.40 -14.23
C TRP A 309 9.47 -10.61 -12.71
N THR A 310 9.57 -11.85 -12.24
CA THR A 310 9.24 -12.24 -10.87
C THR A 310 10.36 -13.04 -10.22
N SER A 311 10.72 -12.71 -8.99
CA SER A 311 11.39 -13.62 -8.08
C SER A 311 11.11 -13.22 -6.63
N VAL A 312 10.62 -14.19 -5.83
CA VAL A 312 10.31 -14.01 -4.41
C VAL A 312 11.51 -13.49 -3.59
N ARG A 313 12.75 -13.64 -4.10
CA ARG A 313 13.98 -13.16 -3.43
C ARG A 313 14.70 -12.00 -4.15
N PHE A 314 14.28 -11.62 -5.36
CA PHE A 314 14.98 -10.62 -6.17
C PHE A 314 14.05 -9.50 -6.69
N GLY A 315 12.86 -9.35 -6.09
CA GLY A 315 11.84 -8.37 -6.48
C GLY A 315 10.91 -8.86 -7.61
N ASP A 316 9.91 -8.06 -7.90
CA ASP A 316 8.86 -8.33 -8.88
C ASP A 316 8.53 -7.03 -9.63
N MET A 317 8.94 -6.96 -10.89
CA MET A 317 8.82 -5.74 -11.69
C MET A 317 7.35 -5.36 -11.92
N ARG A 318 6.43 -6.33 -12.05
CA ARG A 318 5.00 -6.05 -12.30
C ARG A 318 4.37 -5.40 -11.08
N ARG A 319 4.58 -6.00 -9.90
CA ARG A 319 4.06 -5.46 -8.63
C ARG A 319 4.74 -4.15 -8.27
N CYS A 320 6.03 -4.01 -8.56
CA CYS A 320 6.76 -2.77 -8.33
C CYS A 320 6.24 -1.61 -9.20
N LEU A 321 6.04 -1.84 -10.50
CA LEU A 321 5.40 -0.86 -11.39
C LEU A 321 4.00 -0.50 -10.88
N SER A 322 3.18 -1.51 -10.56
CA SER A 322 1.83 -1.30 -10.04
C SER A 322 1.80 -0.45 -8.76
N ALA A 323 2.71 -0.72 -7.81
CA ALA A 323 2.85 0.07 -6.60
C ALA A 323 3.21 1.54 -6.90
N CYS A 324 4.14 1.78 -7.81
CA CYS A 324 4.50 3.13 -8.26
C CYS A 324 3.33 3.85 -8.95
N GLU A 325 2.59 3.19 -9.84
CA GLU A 325 1.41 3.77 -10.48
C GLU A 325 0.35 4.20 -9.45
N ARG A 326 0.08 3.36 -8.45
CA ARG A 326 -0.85 3.69 -7.35
C ARG A 326 -0.34 4.83 -6.47
N LEU A 327 0.96 4.92 -6.22
CA LEU A 327 1.57 6.04 -5.49
C LEU A 327 1.43 7.36 -6.26
N ILE A 328 1.64 7.33 -7.58
CA ILE A 328 1.40 8.48 -8.47
C ILE A 328 -0.08 8.89 -8.43
N LEU A 329 -1.01 7.92 -8.46
CA LEU A 329 -2.45 8.18 -8.36
C LEU A 329 -2.85 8.86 -7.04
N LEU A 330 -2.18 8.52 -5.93
CA LEU A 330 -2.41 9.19 -4.64
C LEU A 330 -1.85 10.63 -4.58
N LYS A 331 -1.02 11.03 -5.56
CA LYS A 331 -0.38 12.36 -5.69
C LYS A 331 0.40 12.76 -4.44
N ASN A 332 1.23 11.84 -3.92
CA ASN A 332 1.95 12.06 -2.67
C ASN A 332 3.33 12.73 -2.85
N ASP A 333 4.11 12.31 -3.85
CA ASP A 333 5.48 12.79 -4.08
C ASP A 333 5.81 12.79 -5.57
N ALA A 334 6.44 13.86 -6.06
CA ALA A 334 6.95 13.97 -7.42
C ALA A 334 7.98 12.88 -7.74
N ASN A 335 8.78 12.45 -6.75
CA ASN A 335 9.80 11.41 -6.92
C ASN A 335 9.23 10.09 -7.43
N GLU A 336 7.94 9.82 -7.20
CA GLU A 336 7.28 8.62 -7.71
C GLU A 336 7.26 8.56 -9.25
N LEU A 337 7.21 9.71 -9.92
CA LEU A 337 7.30 9.79 -11.39
C LEU A 337 8.69 9.36 -11.89
N ARG A 338 9.74 9.78 -11.19
CA ARG A 338 11.13 9.41 -11.48
C ARG A 338 11.36 7.93 -11.21
N ASP A 339 10.88 7.43 -10.09
CA ASP A 339 11.02 6.02 -9.69
C ASP A 339 10.27 5.10 -10.66
N TYR A 340 9.06 5.48 -11.08
CA TYR A 340 8.32 4.78 -12.12
C TYR A 340 9.07 4.81 -13.47
N SER A 341 9.63 5.96 -13.85
CA SER A 341 10.37 6.11 -15.10
C SER A 341 11.59 5.19 -15.19
N ILE A 342 12.39 5.05 -14.12
CA ILE A 342 13.55 4.16 -14.17
C ILE A 342 13.13 2.68 -14.28
N LEU A 343 11.99 2.29 -13.70
CA LEU A 343 11.45 0.95 -13.91
C LEU A 343 11.01 0.75 -15.37
N LEU A 344 10.32 1.73 -15.97
CA LEU A 344 9.95 1.70 -17.39
C LEU A 344 11.18 1.60 -18.30
N TYR A 345 12.27 2.30 -17.97
CA TYR A 345 13.54 2.19 -18.68
C TYR A 345 14.06 0.75 -18.69
N HIS A 346 14.06 0.08 -17.53
CA HIS A 346 14.47 -1.33 -17.41
C HIS A 346 13.51 -2.30 -18.09
N CYS A 347 12.28 -1.88 -18.37
CA CYS A 347 11.29 -2.63 -19.15
C CYS A 347 11.41 -2.42 -20.67
N GLY A 348 12.33 -1.56 -21.13
CA GLY A 348 12.45 -1.20 -22.54
C GLY A 348 11.37 -0.23 -23.04
N LEU A 349 10.55 0.33 -22.14
CA LEU A 349 9.49 1.29 -22.45
C LEU A 349 10.05 2.71 -22.45
N TYR A 350 10.97 2.98 -23.38
CA TYR A 350 11.80 4.19 -23.38
C TYR A 350 11.02 5.48 -23.64
N GLU A 351 10.03 5.47 -24.54
CA GLU A 351 9.21 6.64 -24.85
C GLU A 351 8.42 7.07 -23.60
N GLN A 352 7.78 6.11 -22.94
CA GLN A 352 7.00 6.32 -21.72
C GLN A 352 7.91 6.75 -20.57
N SER A 353 9.07 6.09 -20.42
CA SER A 353 10.07 6.45 -19.41
C SER A 353 10.48 7.93 -19.54
N LEU A 354 10.73 8.42 -20.77
CA LEU A 354 11.09 9.82 -21.01
C LEU A 354 9.93 10.78 -20.72
N GLU A 355 8.69 10.41 -21.07
CA GLU A 355 7.50 11.22 -20.77
C GLU A 355 7.35 11.47 -19.26
N TYR A 356 7.48 10.42 -18.45
CA TYR A 356 7.36 10.53 -16.99
C TYR A 356 8.50 11.36 -16.36
N LEU A 357 9.73 11.34 -16.92
CA LEU A 357 10.81 12.22 -16.44
C LEU A 357 10.58 13.69 -16.80
N LYS A 358 9.97 13.96 -17.95
CA LYS A 358 9.56 15.33 -18.30
C LYS A 358 8.52 15.84 -17.30
N LYS A 359 7.50 15.04 -17.00
CA LYS A 359 6.49 15.35 -15.97
C LYS A 359 7.12 15.56 -14.58
N TYR A 360 8.09 14.73 -14.19
CA TYR A 360 8.86 14.91 -12.95
C TYR A 360 9.54 16.28 -12.89
N ARG A 361 10.26 16.66 -13.96
CA ARG A 361 10.95 17.96 -14.03
C ARG A 361 9.99 19.14 -14.01
N GLU A 362 8.89 19.06 -14.74
CA GLU A 362 7.86 20.11 -14.76
C GLU A 362 7.30 20.35 -13.35
N LEU A 363 6.98 19.27 -12.63
CA LEU A 363 6.46 19.36 -11.27
C LEU A 363 7.50 19.91 -10.30
N LYS A 364 8.75 19.44 -10.38
CA LYS A 364 9.85 19.90 -9.53
C LYS A 364 10.20 21.38 -9.74
N ASN A 365 10.20 21.84 -11.00
CA ASN A 365 10.43 23.24 -11.33
C ASN A 365 9.28 24.15 -10.87
N SER A 366 8.05 23.62 -10.87
CA SER A 366 6.86 24.36 -10.41
C SER A 366 6.81 24.47 -8.88
N SER A 367 7.38 23.52 -8.14
CA SER A 367 7.44 23.52 -6.67
C SER A 367 8.58 24.36 -6.08
N THR A 368 9.17 25.29 -6.85
CA THR A 368 10.33 26.08 -6.40
C THR A 368 9.93 27.13 -5.37
N GLN A 369 9.76 26.71 -4.11
CA GLN A 369 9.93 27.53 -2.91
C GLN A 369 10.71 26.70 -1.86
N GLU A 370 11.99 27.06 -1.72
CA GLU A 370 12.89 26.83 -0.59
C GLU A 370 13.00 25.43 0.03
N THR A 371 14.07 24.70 -0.33
CA THR A 371 14.91 24.04 0.69
C THR A 371 16.37 24.08 0.24
N LEU A 372 17.09 25.11 0.67
CA LEU A 372 18.54 25.29 0.54
C LEU A 372 19.32 24.37 1.50
N LEU A 373 19.07 23.07 1.44
CA LEU A 373 19.92 22.04 2.02
C LEU A 373 20.08 20.93 0.98
N SER A 374 20.96 21.16 0.00
CA SER A 374 21.36 20.16 -0.98
C SER A 374 22.17 19.07 -0.27
N ASN A 375 21.49 18.07 0.27
CA ASN A 375 22.14 16.85 0.72
C ASN A 375 22.87 16.24 -0.48
N SER A 376 24.12 15.78 -0.30
CA SER A 376 24.93 15.13 -1.36
C SER A 376 24.15 14.06 -2.12
N LEU A 377 23.28 13.31 -1.44
CA LEU A 377 22.40 12.30 -2.03
C LEU A 377 21.37 12.88 -3.02
N SER A 378 20.80 14.05 -2.72
CA SER A 378 19.84 14.73 -3.60
C SER A 378 20.51 15.22 -4.88
N CYS A 379 21.75 15.73 -4.79
CA CYS A 379 22.53 16.08 -5.98
C CYS A 379 22.79 14.85 -6.86
N LEU A 380 23.21 13.73 -6.26
CA LEU A 380 23.43 12.47 -6.99
C LEU A 380 22.17 11.95 -7.69
N GLU A 381 21.01 12.10 -7.06
CA GLU A 381 19.73 11.73 -7.67
C GLU A 381 19.42 12.59 -8.89
N GLU A 382 19.66 13.89 -8.83
CA GLU A 382 19.44 14.78 -9.97
C GLU A 382 20.41 14.53 -11.12
N ASP A 383 21.68 14.25 -10.82
CA ASP A 383 22.65 13.86 -11.83
C ASP A 383 22.25 12.53 -12.50
N ALA A 384 21.77 11.56 -11.71
CA ALA A 384 21.24 10.31 -12.23
C ALA A 384 20.00 10.51 -13.12
N VAL A 385 19.10 11.43 -12.77
CA VAL A 385 17.96 11.83 -13.62
C VAL A 385 18.46 12.43 -14.94
N ASN A 386 19.43 13.33 -14.90
CA ASN A 386 20.01 13.98 -16.08
C ASN A 386 20.64 12.95 -17.02
N ASN A 387 21.43 12.03 -16.46
CA ASN A 387 22.07 10.95 -17.20
C ASN A 387 21.06 9.98 -17.82
N LEU A 388 20.00 9.63 -17.08
CA LEU A 388 18.92 8.79 -17.59
C LEU A 388 18.20 9.48 -18.77
N MET A 389 17.87 10.76 -18.66
CA MET A 389 17.25 11.52 -19.75
C MET A 389 18.17 11.63 -20.97
N MET A 390 19.47 11.90 -20.79
CA MET A 390 20.42 11.94 -21.90
C MET A 390 20.46 10.60 -22.63
N ARG A 391 20.53 9.51 -21.88
CA ARG A 391 20.57 8.16 -22.44
C ARG A 391 19.28 7.78 -23.17
N LEU A 392 18.12 8.11 -22.62
CA LEU A 392 16.83 7.94 -23.29
C LEU A 392 16.78 8.70 -24.62
N ASN A 393 17.25 9.95 -24.65
CA ASN A 393 17.30 10.73 -25.89
C ASN A 393 18.23 10.07 -26.93
N LEU A 394 19.40 9.57 -26.51
CA LEU A 394 20.31 8.85 -27.41
C LEU A 394 19.67 7.59 -27.99
N VAL A 395 19.03 6.76 -27.14
CA VAL A 395 18.32 5.54 -27.58
C VAL A 395 17.19 5.87 -28.56
N LEU A 396 16.43 6.93 -28.32
CA LEU A 396 15.33 7.33 -29.19
C LEU A 396 15.79 8.00 -30.50
N MET A 397 17.02 8.55 -30.53
CA MET A 397 17.64 9.09 -31.75
C MET A 397 18.16 7.99 -32.69
N GLU A 398 18.51 6.81 -32.16
CA GLU A 398 18.91 5.67 -32.97
C GLU A 398 17.69 5.05 -33.69
N GLN A 399 17.64 5.18 -35.03
CA GLN A 399 16.61 4.55 -35.85
C GLN A 399 16.65 3.01 -35.65
N GLY A 400 15.59 2.43 -35.08
CA GLY A 400 15.43 0.99 -34.92
C GLY A 400 15.29 0.48 -33.48
N TRP A 401 15.49 1.33 -32.47
CA TRP A 401 15.31 0.99 -31.04
C TRP A 401 13.97 1.41 -30.45
N THR A 402 13.20 2.24 -31.17
CA THR A 402 11.97 2.87 -30.67
C THR A 402 10.79 1.91 -30.49
N ARG A 403 10.88 0.69 -31.01
CA ARG A 403 9.96 -0.41 -30.67
C ARG A 403 10.70 -1.74 -30.70
N PRO A 404 10.54 -2.61 -29.70
CA PRO A 404 10.64 -4.04 -29.99
C PRO A 404 9.61 -4.29 -31.08
N SER A 405 10.04 -4.73 -32.27
CA SER A 405 9.12 -5.35 -33.23
C SER A 405 8.32 -6.39 -32.45
N TYR A 406 6.99 -6.23 -32.43
CA TYR A 406 5.97 -7.01 -31.69
C TYR A 406 5.96 -8.53 -32.04
N ALA A 407 7.09 -9.10 -32.46
CA ALA A 407 7.26 -10.44 -32.99
C ALA A 407 8.46 -11.21 -32.38
N ARG A 408 9.11 -10.70 -31.32
CA ARG A 408 9.88 -11.57 -30.42
C ARG A 408 9.10 -11.70 -29.13
N ASN A 409 8.80 -12.94 -28.75
CA ASN A 409 8.16 -13.36 -27.50
C ASN A 409 8.94 -12.89 -26.24
N PHE A 410 9.12 -11.58 -26.05
CA PHE A 410 9.82 -10.97 -24.91
C PHE A 410 9.03 -11.12 -23.60
N LEU A 411 7.74 -11.37 -23.71
CA LEU A 411 6.80 -11.29 -22.60
C LEU A 411 6.00 -12.61 -22.41
N GLY A 412 6.13 -13.56 -23.35
CA GLY A 412 5.35 -14.81 -23.37
C GLY A 412 6.14 -16.08 -23.08
N ASN A 413 7.46 -16.03 -22.90
CA ASN A 413 8.28 -17.25 -22.77
C ASN A 413 8.69 -17.53 -21.32
N ASN A 414 7.71 -17.76 -20.45
CA ASN A 414 7.93 -18.42 -19.15
C ASN A 414 7.67 -19.93 -19.24
N SER A 415 8.17 -20.59 -20.29
CA SER A 415 8.48 -22.00 -20.17
C SER A 415 9.72 -22.09 -19.29
N GLU A 416 9.53 -22.41 -18.01
CA GLU A 416 10.61 -22.78 -17.08
C GLU A 416 11.63 -23.71 -17.77
N PRO A 417 12.86 -23.73 -17.25
CA PRO A 417 13.07 -24.91 -16.42
C PRO A 417 13.84 -24.58 -15.11
N TRP A 418 13.27 -25.11 -14.01
CA TRP A 418 13.82 -25.34 -12.67
C TRP A 418 13.80 -24.19 -11.64
#